data_AF-A0A4R5KEQ4-F1
#
_entry.id   AF-A0A4R5KEQ4-F1
#
_cell.length_a   1.000
_cell.length_b   1.000
_cell.length_c   1.000
_cell.angle_alpha   90.00
_cell.angle_beta   90.00
_cell.angle_gamma   90.00
#
_symmetry.space_group_name_H-M   'P 1'
#
loop_
_entity.id
_entity.type
_entity.pdbx_description
1 polymer ?
#
loop_
_entity_poly.entity_id
_entity_poly.type
_entity_poly.pdbx_seq_one_letter_code
_entity_poly.pdbx_strand_id
1 'polypeptide(L)'
;MKKVKVGIVGAGSWGECHLKAYLSIPHAEVVAVCDSNRDRLDEAAGRYGLNRKYTGINDMLNGCDLDLLSITTHERAHFIPVVTALKSGKHVVLDQPIATNPAAAHEMWKMAVQNRRQLLIVRLNRFLEPYAKLSKAIREERIGRLEQLVFTRSRSEALLKLYHRLPTYYEMLVHDLDLAFWLAGANRLKSMQAFGSKPFADGVRNIERFDFAFGNGVAGTMSNVWTSADESSPLTRGSLEIIGDKGSLTIDTGDISYLVGDPWARQSATVAANDQLQRHVSAALYEQLSAYCHLIAEQSAPDYSSLKQSSHIIDIVDAMTRSIDFHYAVSF
;
A
#
# COMPACT_ATOMS: atom_id res chain seq x y z
N MET A 1 -23.49 13.68 9.96
CA MET A 1 -23.00 12.28 10.01
C MET A 1 -22.38 12.05 11.40
N LYS A 2 -22.58 10.87 12.02
CA LYS A 2 -21.93 10.55 13.31
C LYS A 2 -20.41 10.53 13.12
N LYS A 3 -19.63 11.10 14.06
CA LYS A 3 -18.17 10.99 14.02
C LYS A 3 -17.73 9.56 14.31
N VAL A 4 -16.78 9.05 13.55
CA VAL A 4 -16.13 7.76 13.80
C VAL A 4 -15.07 7.94 14.88
N LYS A 5 -15.18 7.21 15.98
CA LYS A 5 -14.20 7.22 17.07
C LYS A 5 -13.02 6.34 16.73
N VAL A 6 -11.84 6.95 16.58
CA VAL A 6 -10.62 6.30 16.09
C VAL A 6 -9.61 6.17 17.23
N GLY A 7 -9.07 4.96 17.40
CA GLY A 7 -7.86 4.71 18.20
C GLY A 7 -6.66 4.47 17.29
N ILE A 8 -5.51 5.08 17.59
CA ILE A 8 -4.26 4.87 16.84
C ILE A 8 -3.39 3.86 17.59
N VAL A 9 -2.91 2.82 16.90
CA VAL A 9 -1.99 1.82 17.46
C VAL A 9 -0.69 1.85 16.67
N GLY A 10 0.38 2.29 17.32
CA GLY A 10 1.66 2.67 16.74
C GLY A 10 1.75 4.20 16.59
N ALA A 11 2.61 4.84 17.36
CA ALA A 11 2.85 6.29 17.35
C ALA A 11 4.19 6.66 16.71
N GLY A 12 4.71 5.80 15.82
CA GLY A 12 5.86 6.11 14.97
C GLY A 12 5.53 7.07 13.83
N SER A 13 6.46 7.24 12.88
CA SER A 13 6.33 8.22 11.79
C SER A 13 5.03 8.10 10.99
N TRP A 14 4.60 6.87 10.64
CA TRP A 14 3.33 6.66 9.95
C TRP A 14 2.11 6.83 10.86
N GLY A 15 2.22 6.44 12.13
CA GLY A 15 1.18 6.73 13.13
C GLY A 15 0.91 8.22 13.28
N GLU A 16 1.95 9.04 13.25
CA GLU A 16 1.82 10.49 13.22
C GLU A 16 1.17 11.02 11.94
N CYS A 17 1.48 10.45 10.76
CA CYS A 17 0.80 10.79 9.51
C CYS A 17 -0.71 10.50 9.61
N HIS A 18 -1.08 9.34 10.17
CA HIS A 18 -2.48 8.98 10.41
C HIS A 18 -3.15 9.91 11.42
N LEU A 19 -2.47 10.23 12.53
CA LEU A 19 -2.96 11.18 13.53
C LEU A 19 -3.29 12.54 12.88
N LYS A 20 -2.34 13.12 12.14
CA LYS A 20 -2.54 14.39 11.41
C LYS A 20 -3.73 14.31 10.44
N ALA A 21 -3.83 13.22 9.69
CA ALA A 21 -4.91 13.01 8.74
C ALA A 21 -6.27 12.93 9.44
N TYR A 22 -6.43 12.06 10.45
CA TYR A 22 -7.69 11.92 11.19
C TYR A 22 -8.11 13.18 11.93
N LEU A 23 -7.18 13.93 12.52
CA LEU A 23 -7.48 15.22 13.16
C LEU A 23 -8.03 16.26 12.17
N SER A 24 -7.71 16.11 10.88
CA SER A 24 -8.20 16.98 9.81
C SER A 24 -9.55 16.52 9.23
N ILE A 25 -10.02 15.30 9.53
CA ILE A 25 -11.25 14.73 8.99
C ILE A 25 -12.45 15.16 9.87
N PRO A 26 -13.41 15.96 9.37
CA PRO A 26 -14.49 16.51 10.19
C PRO A 26 -15.40 15.46 10.86
N HIS A 27 -15.55 14.29 10.21
CA HIS A 27 -16.35 13.16 10.68
C HIS A 27 -15.52 12.05 11.34
N ALA A 28 -14.29 12.35 11.77
CA ALA A 28 -13.49 11.49 12.63
C ALA A 28 -13.25 12.16 14.00
N GLU A 29 -13.06 11.35 15.02
CA GLU A 29 -12.65 11.78 16.36
C GLU A 29 -11.51 10.87 16.81
N VAL A 30 -10.30 11.41 16.95
CA VAL A 30 -9.18 10.67 17.53
C VAL A 30 -9.36 10.63 19.05
N VAL A 31 -9.70 9.45 19.57
CA VAL A 31 -10.05 9.27 20.99
C VAL A 31 -8.85 8.86 21.83
N ALA A 32 -7.96 8.03 21.27
CA ALA A 32 -6.84 7.47 22.00
C ALA A 32 -5.65 7.14 21.09
N VAL A 33 -4.46 7.11 21.68
CA VAL A 33 -3.22 6.64 21.05
C VAL A 33 -2.59 5.54 21.91
N CYS A 34 -2.00 4.55 21.24
CA CYS A 34 -1.36 3.40 21.85
C CYS A 34 0.01 3.15 21.22
N ASP A 35 1.06 3.03 22.03
CA ASP A 35 2.38 2.56 21.59
C ASP A 35 3.09 1.87 22.76
N SER A 36 3.80 0.78 22.47
CA SER A 36 4.62 0.06 23.46
C SER A 36 5.80 0.90 23.98
N ASN A 37 6.29 1.85 23.20
CA ASN A 37 7.33 2.79 23.58
C ASN A 37 6.70 4.02 24.24
N ARG A 38 6.88 4.14 25.55
CA ARG A 38 6.28 5.22 26.35
C ARG A 38 6.77 6.62 25.93
N ASP A 39 8.04 6.77 25.56
CA ASP A 39 8.58 8.08 25.15
C ASP A 39 7.91 8.57 23.87
N ARG A 40 7.79 7.71 22.84
CA ARG A 40 7.06 8.04 21.60
C ARG A 40 5.58 8.30 21.85
N LEU A 41 4.95 7.50 22.72
CA LEU A 41 3.56 7.67 23.12
C LEU A 41 3.33 9.05 23.74
N ASP A 42 4.19 9.44 24.68
CA ASP A 42 4.09 10.71 25.40
C ASP A 42 4.39 11.91 24.47
N GLU A 43 5.39 11.78 23.58
CA GLU A 43 5.72 12.78 22.57
C GLU A 43 4.55 13.02 21.60
N ALA A 44 4.03 11.96 20.99
CA ALA A 44 2.92 12.06 20.05
C ALA A 44 1.66 12.61 20.74
N ALA A 45 1.31 12.08 21.91
CA ALA A 45 0.15 12.55 22.66
C ALA A 45 0.27 14.02 23.07
N GLY A 46 1.45 14.46 23.52
CA GLY A 46 1.71 15.87 23.84
C GLY A 46 1.61 16.77 22.60
N ARG A 47 2.19 16.35 21.47
CA ARG A 47 2.16 17.10 20.20
C ARG A 47 0.75 17.31 19.66
N TYR A 48 -0.12 16.32 19.82
CA TYR A 48 -1.49 16.35 19.28
C TYR A 48 -2.59 16.57 20.33
N GLY A 49 -2.23 16.85 21.59
CA GLY A 49 -3.19 17.14 22.65
C GLY A 49 -4.08 15.95 23.05
N LEU A 50 -3.57 14.71 22.98
CA LEU A 50 -4.31 13.51 23.31
C LEU A 50 -4.14 13.11 24.78
N ASN A 51 -5.23 13.06 25.52
CA ASN A 51 -5.19 12.73 26.96
C ASN A 51 -5.21 11.22 27.23
N ARG A 52 -5.80 10.42 26.32
CA ARG A 52 -5.95 8.97 26.52
C ARG A 52 -4.81 8.23 25.83
N LYS A 53 -3.86 7.79 26.64
CA LYS A 53 -2.62 7.13 26.24
C LYS A 53 -2.59 5.72 26.79
N TYR A 54 -2.22 4.75 25.98
CA TYR A 54 -2.14 3.34 26.39
C TYR A 54 -0.82 2.72 25.90
N THR A 55 -0.26 1.82 26.69
CA THR A 55 0.92 1.03 26.26
C THR A 55 0.54 -0.34 25.70
N GLY A 56 -0.74 -0.70 25.76
CA GLY A 56 -1.28 -1.97 25.29
C GLY A 56 -2.68 -1.80 24.68
N ILE A 57 -2.92 -2.53 23.58
CA ILE A 57 -4.18 -2.45 22.85
C ILE A 57 -5.40 -2.92 23.67
N ASN A 58 -5.23 -3.93 24.53
CA ASN A 58 -6.33 -4.42 25.38
C ASN A 58 -6.78 -3.34 26.38
N ASP A 59 -5.84 -2.62 26.99
CA ASP A 59 -6.16 -1.53 27.92
C ASP A 59 -6.87 -0.39 27.19
N MET A 60 -6.43 -0.08 25.95
CA MET A 60 -7.10 0.90 25.11
C MET A 60 -8.54 0.50 24.77
N LEU A 61 -8.77 -0.75 24.39
CA LEU A 61 -10.09 -1.28 24.03
C LEU A 61 -11.04 -1.34 25.24
N ASN A 62 -10.51 -1.59 26.43
CA ASN A 62 -11.29 -1.60 27.67
C ASN A 62 -11.56 -0.18 28.20
N GLY A 63 -10.63 0.76 27.97
CA GLY A 63 -10.70 2.12 28.49
C GLY A 63 -11.43 3.13 27.60
N CYS A 64 -11.69 2.78 26.33
CA CYS A 64 -12.29 3.69 25.35
C CYS A 64 -13.40 3.03 24.55
N ASP A 65 -14.47 3.79 24.29
CA ASP A 65 -15.43 3.47 23.24
C ASP A 65 -14.86 3.90 21.87
N LEU A 66 -14.48 2.93 21.05
CA LEU A 66 -13.90 3.11 19.72
C LEU A 66 -14.79 2.42 18.67
N ASP A 67 -14.87 3.00 17.47
CA ASP A 67 -15.49 2.36 16.30
C ASP A 67 -14.41 1.70 15.41
N LEU A 68 -13.24 2.33 15.31
CA LEU A 68 -12.15 1.98 14.39
C LEU A 68 -10.79 2.02 15.11
N LEU A 69 -9.91 1.05 14.82
CA LEU A 69 -8.50 1.12 15.14
C LEU A 69 -7.68 1.31 13.87
N SER A 70 -6.83 2.33 13.84
CA SER A 70 -5.83 2.53 12.80
C SER A 70 -4.49 1.97 13.29
N ILE A 71 -4.04 0.89 12.65
CA ILE A 71 -2.86 0.14 13.06
C ILE A 71 -1.72 0.47 12.10
N THR A 72 -0.72 1.17 12.64
CA THR A 72 0.48 1.68 11.95
C THR A 72 1.74 1.23 12.71
N THR A 73 1.66 0.05 13.33
CA THR A 73 2.79 -0.60 14.00
C THR A 73 3.82 -1.06 12.98
N HIS A 74 4.96 -1.55 13.45
CA HIS A 74 5.88 -2.29 12.59
C HIS A 74 5.17 -3.53 11.99
N GLU A 75 5.42 -3.83 10.72
CA GLU A 75 4.72 -4.83 9.89
C GLU A 75 4.74 -6.25 10.47
N ARG A 76 5.87 -6.66 11.08
CA ARG A 76 5.97 -7.92 11.84
C ARG A 76 5.01 -7.99 13.04
N ALA A 77 4.57 -6.85 13.55
CA ALA A 77 3.69 -6.74 14.70
C ALA A 77 2.20 -6.55 14.32
N HIS A 78 1.85 -6.46 13.03
CA HIS A 78 0.46 -6.19 12.59
C HIS A 78 -0.55 -7.22 13.09
N PHE A 79 -0.17 -8.49 13.10
CA PHE A 79 -1.09 -9.59 13.34
C PHE A 79 -1.85 -9.48 14.68
N ILE A 80 -1.13 -9.28 15.78
CA ILE A 80 -1.73 -9.31 17.12
C ILE A 80 -2.73 -8.14 17.31
N PRO A 81 -2.37 -6.87 17.05
CA PRO A 81 -3.29 -5.74 17.12
C PRO A 81 -4.51 -5.91 16.21
N VAL A 82 -4.33 -6.38 14.97
CA VAL A 82 -5.44 -6.55 14.01
C VAL A 82 -6.44 -7.58 14.52
N VAL A 83 -5.97 -8.78 14.88
CA VAL A 83 -6.83 -9.86 15.37
C VAL A 83 -7.54 -9.45 16.66
N THR A 84 -6.83 -8.76 17.56
CA THR A 84 -7.40 -8.28 18.83
C THR A 84 -8.52 -7.27 18.58
N ALA A 85 -8.28 -6.27 17.73
CA ALA A 85 -9.29 -5.26 17.37
C ALA A 85 -10.56 -5.89 16.75
N LEU A 86 -10.38 -6.80 15.79
CA LEU A 86 -11.49 -7.47 15.10
C LEU A 86 -12.32 -8.32 16.06
N LYS A 87 -11.67 -9.09 16.96
CA LYS A 87 -12.35 -9.89 17.99
C LYS A 87 -13.11 -9.05 19.01
N SER A 88 -12.63 -7.84 19.30
CA SER A 88 -13.33 -6.85 20.13
C SER A 88 -14.43 -6.10 19.37
N GLY A 89 -14.80 -6.55 18.17
CA GLY A 89 -15.89 -5.99 17.37
C GLY A 89 -15.58 -4.63 16.76
N LYS A 90 -14.30 -4.27 16.59
CA LYS A 90 -13.87 -2.98 16.03
C LYS A 90 -13.51 -3.13 14.56
N HIS A 91 -13.72 -2.06 13.79
CA HIS A 91 -13.18 -1.96 12.44
C HIS A 91 -11.67 -1.72 12.51
N VAL A 92 -10.95 -2.06 11.44
CA VAL A 92 -9.50 -1.88 11.36
C VAL A 92 -9.12 -1.18 10.05
N VAL A 93 -8.21 -0.21 10.15
CA VAL A 93 -7.39 0.29 9.05
C VAL A 93 -5.95 -0.19 9.30
N LEU A 94 -5.31 -0.75 8.29
CA LEU A 94 -3.98 -1.36 8.38
C LEU A 94 -3.05 -0.87 7.27
N ASP A 95 -1.82 -0.52 7.62
CA ASP A 95 -0.77 -0.21 6.66
C ASP A 95 -0.31 -1.44 5.86
N GLN A 96 0.27 -1.20 4.68
CA GLN A 96 0.96 -2.23 3.91
C GLN A 96 2.42 -2.36 4.35
N PRO A 97 3.03 -3.56 4.25
CA PRO A 97 2.40 -4.84 3.90
C PRO A 97 1.48 -5.36 5.01
N ILE A 98 0.39 -6.05 4.65
CA ILE A 98 -0.59 -6.50 5.66
C ILE A 98 -0.02 -7.56 6.60
N ALA A 99 0.94 -8.36 6.12
CA ALA A 99 1.68 -9.36 6.87
C ALA A 99 2.99 -9.67 6.16
N THR A 100 3.92 -10.28 6.87
CA THR A 100 5.19 -10.78 6.31
C THR A 100 5.18 -12.28 6.04
N ASN A 101 4.02 -12.92 6.17
CA ASN A 101 3.81 -14.32 5.81
C ASN A 101 2.35 -14.56 5.39
N PRO A 102 2.10 -15.47 4.45
CA PRO A 102 0.75 -15.81 3.98
C PRO A 102 -0.22 -16.22 5.09
N ALA A 103 0.20 -17.10 6.00
CA ALA A 103 -0.69 -17.66 7.02
C ALA A 103 -1.33 -16.57 7.91
N ALA A 104 -0.54 -15.58 8.33
CA ALA A 104 -1.03 -14.44 9.09
C ALA A 104 -2.01 -13.57 8.27
N ALA A 105 -1.71 -13.31 6.99
CA ALA A 105 -2.61 -12.56 6.11
C ALA A 105 -3.98 -13.26 5.95
N HIS A 106 -3.98 -14.58 5.70
CA HIS A 106 -5.20 -15.38 5.58
C HIS A 106 -5.98 -15.47 6.90
N GLU A 107 -5.30 -15.61 8.03
CA GLU A 107 -5.96 -15.65 9.34
C GLU A 107 -6.57 -14.29 9.71
N MET A 108 -5.91 -13.16 9.40
CA MET A 108 -6.52 -11.83 9.56
C MET A 108 -7.76 -11.65 8.69
N TRP A 109 -7.71 -12.15 7.44
CA TRP A 109 -8.89 -12.17 6.57
C TRP A 109 -10.05 -12.96 7.17
N LYS A 110 -9.78 -14.18 7.63
CA LYS A 110 -10.76 -15.02 8.31
C LYS A 110 -11.33 -14.34 9.55
N MET A 111 -10.51 -13.69 10.37
CA MET A 111 -10.97 -12.94 11.55
C MET A 111 -11.91 -11.78 11.17
N ALA A 112 -11.61 -11.05 10.10
CA ALA A 112 -12.48 -9.95 9.63
C ALA A 112 -13.85 -10.47 9.17
N VAL A 113 -13.87 -11.60 8.47
CA VAL A 113 -15.11 -12.28 8.03
C VAL A 113 -15.91 -12.79 9.22
N GLN A 114 -15.28 -13.54 10.14
CA GLN A 114 -15.95 -14.15 11.29
C GLN A 114 -16.58 -13.11 12.22
N ASN A 115 -15.92 -11.98 12.45
CA ASN A 115 -16.41 -10.92 13.32
C ASN A 115 -17.31 -9.90 12.60
N ARG A 116 -17.54 -10.09 11.28
CA ARG A 116 -18.31 -9.17 10.42
C ARG A 116 -17.84 -7.72 10.54
N ARG A 117 -16.51 -7.54 10.54
CA ARG A 117 -15.87 -6.22 10.62
C ARG A 117 -15.10 -5.90 9.35
N GLN A 118 -14.93 -4.60 9.10
CA GLN A 118 -14.07 -4.10 8.02
C GLN A 118 -12.60 -4.24 8.45
N LEU A 119 -11.76 -4.77 7.56
CA LEU A 119 -10.31 -4.64 7.64
C LEU A 119 -9.85 -3.99 6.33
N LEU A 120 -9.62 -2.68 6.42
CA LEU A 120 -9.37 -1.77 5.31
C LEU A 120 -7.87 -1.54 5.18
N ILE A 121 -7.34 -1.72 3.98
CA ILE A 121 -5.89 -1.64 3.74
C ILE A 121 -5.55 -0.26 3.18
N VAL A 122 -4.52 0.38 3.72
CA VAL A 122 -3.98 1.64 3.18
C VAL A 122 -3.33 1.36 1.82
N ARG A 123 -3.73 2.10 0.78
CA ARG A 123 -3.39 1.87 -0.64
C ARG A 123 -3.13 3.21 -1.33
N LEU A 124 -2.15 3.93 -0.79
CA LEU A 124 -1.88 5.32 -1.14
C LEU A 124 -1.70 5.54 -2.64
N ASN A 125 -1.05 4.61 -3.36
CA ASN A 125 -0.86 4.73 -4.80
C ASN A 125 -2.17 4.94 -5.58
N ARG A 126 -3.31 4.40 -5.13
CA ARG A 126 -4.59 4.58 -5.82
C ARG A 126 -5.18 5.98 -5.66
N PHE A 127 -4.75 6.71 -4.62
CA PHE A 127 -5.21 8.05 -4.25
C PHE A 127 -4.21 9.15 -4.65
N LEU A 128 -2.99 8.78 -5.04
CA LEU A 128 -2.08 9.74 -5.64
C LEU A 128 -2.62 10.19 -7.01
N GLU A 129 -2.76 11.50 -7.17
CA GLU A 129 -3.34 12.14 -8.36
C GLU A 129 -2.77 11.59 -9.69
N PRO A 130 -1.45 11.37 -9.86
CA PRO A 130 -0.92 10.86 -11.12
C PRO A 130 -1.47 9.48 -11.49
N TYR A 131 -1.51 8.54 -10.54
CA TYR A 131 -2.03 7.19 -10.77
C TYR A 131 -3.56 7.19 -10.93
N ALA A 132 -4.27 8.06 -10.22
CA ALA A 132 -5.71 8.26 -10.40
C ALA A 132 -6.06 8.74 -11.81
N LYS A 133 -5.26 9.66 -12.38
CA LYS A 133 -5.38 10.11 -13.79
C LYS A 133 -5.13 8.97 -14.78
N LEU A 134 -4.11 8.14 -14.56
CA LEU A 134 -3.85 6.96 -15.40
C LEU A 134 -5.01 5.97 -15.37
N SER A 135 -5.51 5.63 -14.17
CA SER A 135 -6.69 4.76 -14.01
C SER A 135 -7.92 5.32 -14.73
N LYS A 136 -8.14 6.64 -14.66
CA LYS A 136 -9.23 7.29 -15.39
C LYS A 136 -9.03 7.18 -16.91
N ALA A 137 -7.82 7.43 -17.42
CA ALA A 137 -7.52 7.32 -18.84
C ALA A 137 -7.73 5.90 -19.40
N ILE A 138 -7.36 4.86 -18.63
CA ILE A 138 -7.63 3.46 -18.99
C ILE A 138 -9.14 3.20 -19.05
N ARG A 139 -9.88 3.64 -18.01
CA ARG A 139 -11.35 3.46 -17.96
C ARG A 139 -12.11 4.20 -19.05
N GLU A 140 -11.56 5.31 -19.54
CA GLU A 140 -12.08 6.07 -20.67
C GLU A 140 -11.59 5.53 -22.03
N GLU A 141 -10.94 4.36 -22.05
CA GLU A 141 -10.44 3.68 -23.26
C GLU A 141 -9.47 4.52 -24.11
N ARG A 142 -8.79 5.50 -23.52
CA ARG A 142 -7.92 6.44 -24.25
C ARG A 142 -6.73 5.77 -24.95
N ILE A 143 -6.31 4.61 -24.47
CA ILE A 143 -5.24 3.78 -25.06
C ILE A 143 -5.76 2.47 -25.65
N GLY A 144 -7.07 2.33 -25.79
CA GLY A 144 -7.70 1.07 -26.19
C GLY A 144 -7.64 0.01 -25.09
N ARG A 145 -7.48 -1.26 -25.49
CA ARG A 145 -7.36 -2.39 -24.56
C ARG A 145 -5.98 -2.37 -23.92
N LEU A 146 -5.93 -2.38 -22.59
CA LEU A 146 -4.69 -2.52 -21.84
C LEU A 146 -4.04 -3.89 -22.12
N GLU A 147 -2.77 -3.89 -22.51
CA GLU A 147 -2.00 -5.11 -22.84
C GLU A 147 -0.88 -5.34 -21.83
N GLN A 148 -0.12 -4.29 -21.52
CA GLN A 148 1.11 -4.42 -20.73
C GLN A 148 1.30 -3.30 -19.70
N LEU A 149 1.88 -3.69 -18.56
CA LEU A 149 2.34 -2.77 -17.52
C LEU A 149 3.83 -2.98 -17.25
N VAL A 150 4.61 -1.90 -17.21
CA VAL A 150 6.05 -1.94 -16.96
C VAL A 150 6.35 -0.99 -15.80
N PHE A 151 6.79 -1.54 -14.67
CA PHE A 151 7.15 -0.77 -13.48
C PHE A 151 8.66 -0.81 -13.28
N THR A 152 9.25 0.36 -13.06
CA THR A 152 10.65 0.47 -12.63
C THR A 152 10.70 1.32 -11.38
N ARG A 153 11.23 0.78 -10.29
CA ARG A 153 11.53 1.54 -9.09
C ARG A 153 12.98 1.37 -8.70
N SER A 154 13.58 2.47 -8.30
CA SER A 154 14.86 2.44 -7.60
C SER A 154 14.82 3.26 -6.31
N ARG A 155 15.61 2.83 -5.35
CA ARG A 155 15.86 3.55 -4.11
C ARG A 155 17.36 3.60 -3.83
N SER A 156 17.74 4.61 -3.08
CA SER A 156 19.13 4.83 -2.72
C SER A 156 19.56 3.88 -1.59
N GLU A 157 20.86 3.63 -1.48
CA GLU A 157 21.44 2.75 -0.46
C GLU A 157 21.16 3.26 0.97
N ALA A 158 21.09 4.57 1.17
CA ALA A 158 20.69 5.16 2.45
C ALA A 158 19.30 4.70 2.92
N LEU A 159 18.33 4.62 2.01
CA LEU A 159 17.01 4.07 2.35
C LEU A 159 17.06 2.57 2.59
N LEU A 160 17.89 1.83 1.85
CA LEU A 160 18.07 0.41 2.10
C LEU A 160 18.48 0.17 3.55
N LYS A 161 19.49 0.90 4.05
CA LYS A 161 19.98 0.79 5.45
C LYS A 161 18.90 1.07 6.49
N LEU A 162 18.02 2.04 6.24
CA LEU A 162 16.95 2.40 7.18
C LEU A 162 15.81 1.35 7.21
N TYR A 163 15.55 0.72 6.06
CA TYR A 163 14.45 -0.24 5.88
C TYR A 163 14.95 -1.69 5.72
N HIS A 164 16.20 -1.97 6.12
CA HIS A 164 16.86 -3.28 5.99
C HIS A 164 16.36 -4.32 7.01
N ARG A 165 15.04 -4.48 7.07
CA ARG A 165 14.35 -5.39 8.00
C ARG A 165 13.53 -6.43 7.26
N LEU A 166 13.21 -6.20 5.99
CA LEU A 166 12.52 -7.14 5.12
C LEU A 166 13.12 -7.09 3.72
N PRO A 167 12.92 -8.16 2.93
CA PRO A 167 13.15 -8.09 1.50
C PRO A 167 12.43 -6.88 0.89
N THR A 168 13.11 -6.18 -0.03
CA THR A 168 12.64 -4.89 -0.58
C THR A 168 11.27 -4.98 -1.24
N TYR A 169 10.91 -6.18 -1.70
CA TYR A 169 9.62 -6.48 -2.30
C TYR A 169 8.45 -6.53 -1.32
N TYR A 170 8.67 -6.79 -0.03
CA TYR A 170 7.64 -6.61 1.00
C TYR A 170 7.40 -5.12 1.30
N GLU A 171 8.44 -4.29 1.21
CA GLU A 171 8.34 -2.86 1.52
C GLU A 171 7.76 -2.05 0.36
N MET A 172 8.18 -2.31 -0.88
CA MET A 172 7.82 -1.45 -2.02
C MET A 172 7.03 -2.15 -3.12
N LEU A 173 7.41 -3.37 -3.48
CA LEU A 173 6.78 -4.07 -4.60
C LEU A 173 5.31 -4.41 -4.30
N VAL A 174 4.91 -4.61 -3.03
CA VAL A 174 3.49 -4.75 -2.64
C VAL A 174 2.62 -3.57 -3.09
N HIS A 175 3.15 -2.36 -3.11
CA HIS A 175 2.43 -1.17 -3.56
C HIS A 175 2.29 -1.10 -5.09
N ASP A 176 3.30 -1.60 -5.82
CA ASP A 176 3.26 -1.68 -7.28
C ASP A 176 2.37 -2.83 -7.76
N LEU A 177 2.40 -3.98 -7.08
CA LEU A 177 1.45 -5.08 -7.30
C LEU A 177 0.01 -4.62 -7.07
N ASP A 178 -0.24 -3.92 -5.96
CA ASP A 178 -1.56 -3.37 -5.68
C ASP A 178 -2.05 -2.43 -6.79
N LEU A 179 -1.15 -1.58 -7.29
CA LEU A 179 -1.42 -0.67 -8.39
C LEU A 179 -1.65 -1.42 -9.70
N ALA A 180 -0.86 -2.44 -10.01
CA ALA A 180 -1.01 -3.27 -11.20
C ALA A 180 -2.35 -4.00 -11.22
N PHE A 181 -2.75 -4.59 -10.09
CA PHE A 181 -4.08 -5.21 -9.94
C PHE A 181 -5.21 -4.20 -10.20
N TRP A 182 -5.07 -2.99 -9.66
CA TRP A 182 -6.08 -1.93 -9.83
C TRP A 182 -6.20 -1.46 -11.27
N LEU A 183 -5.08 -1.16 -11.92
CA LEU A 183 -5.04 -0.68 -13.31
C LEU A 183 -5.52 -1.76 -14.29
N ALA A 184 -5.14 -3.02 -14.05
CA ALA A 184 -5.56 -4.14 -14.88
C ALA A 184 -7.02 -4.57 -14.66
N GLY A 185 -7.71 -4.04 -13.64
CA GLY A 185 -9.03 -4.53 -13.25
C GLY A 185 -9.03 -6.02 -12.88
N ALA A 186 -7.89 -6.52 -12.38
CA ALA A 186 -7.69 -7.93 -12.08
C ALA A 186 -7.90 -8.22 -10.58
N ASN A 187 -8.32 -9.44 -10.27
CA ASN A 187 -8.51 -9.91 -8.89
C ASN A 187 -7.53 -11.02 -8.50
N ARG A 188 -6.86 -11.65 -9.47
CA ARG A 188 -5.91 -12.75 -9.27
C ARG A 188 -4.84 -12.74 -10.35
N LEU A 189 -3.62 -13.07 -9.94
CA LEU A 189 -2.54 -13.37 -10.85
C LEU A 189 -2.70 -14.79 -11.39
N LYS A 190 -2.34 -15.03 -12.66
CA LYS A 190 -2.36 -16.36 -13.29
C LYS A 190 -1.01 -17.04 -13.14
N SER A 191 0.06 -16.33 -13.46
CA SER A 191 1.42 -16.86 -13.41
C SER A 191 2.46 -15.76 -13.18
N MET A 192 3.64 -16.14 -12.69
CA MET A 192 4.79 -15.25 -12.55
C MET A 192 6.14 -15.96 -12.60
N GLN A 193 7.19 -15.18 -12.77
CA GLN A 193 8.57 -15.57 -12.53
C GLN A 193 9.35 -14.40 -11.93
N ALA A 194 10.21 -14.67 -10.95
CA ALA A 194 11.01 -13.65 -10.30
C ALA A 194 12.52 -13.98 -10.38
N PHE A 195 13.30 -12.92 -10.56
CA PHE A 195 14.75 -12.91 -10.57
C PHE A 195 15.20 -11.87 -9.55
N GLY A 196 16.09 -12.29 -8.65
CA GLY A 196 16.57 -11.47 -7.55
C GLY A 196 18.08 -11.38 -7.55
N SER A 197 18.60 -10.33 -6.92
CA SER A 197 20.03 -10.18 -6.72
C SER A 197 20.58 -11.29 -5.84
N LYS A 198 21.92 -11.38 -5.79
CA LYS A 198 22.57 -12.06 -4.66
C LYS A 198 22.05 -11.46 -3.36
N PRO A 199 21.80 -12.28 -2.33
CA PRO A 199 21.40 -11.76 -1.04
C PRO A 199 22.53 -10.91 -0.45
N PHE A 200 22.15 -9.86 0.27
CA PHE A 200 23.03 -9.13 1.17
C PHE A 200 23.44 -10.02 2.35
N ALA A 201 24.35 -9.53 3.20
CA ALA A 201 24.94 -10.30 4.28
C ALA A 201 23.92 -10.88 5.29
N ASP A 202 22.74 -10.28 5.41
CA ASP A 202 21.65 -10.69 6.30
C ASP A 202 20.52 -11.48 5.60
N GLY A 203 20.70 -11.84 4.32
CA GLY A 203 19.75 -12.63 3.55
C GLY A 203 18.69 -11.82 2.80
N VAL A 204 18.59 -10.50 2.99
CA VAL A 204 17.72 -9.61 2.20
C VAL A 204 18.20 -9.57 0.75
N ARG A 205 17.31 -9.38 -0.22
CA ARG A 205 17.67 -9.26 -1.65
C ARG A 205 16.78 -8.27 -2.39
N ASN A 206 17.30 -7.73 -3.49
CA ASN A 206 16.52 -6.95 -4.45
C ASN A 206 15.72 -7.88 -5.38
N ILE A 207 14.65 -7.35 -5.97
CA ILE A 207 14.02 -7.93 -7.15
C ILE A 207 14.57 -7.19 -8.37
N GLU A 208 15.44 -7.87 -9.11
CA GLU A 208 15.97 -7.33 -10.36
C GLU A 208 14.89 -7.35 -11.44
N ARG A 209 14.07 -8.41 -11.46
CA ARG A 209 12.97 -8.56 -12.41
C ARG A 209 11.87 -9.48 -11.86
N PHE A 210 10.63 -9.07 -12.01
CA PHE A 210 9.44 -9.86 -11.72
C PHE A 210 8.47 -9.76 -12.90
N ASP A 211 8.34 -10.85 -13.65
CA ASP A 211 7.41 -10.94 -14.77
C ASP A 211 6.13 -11.64 -14.32
N PHE A 212 4.99 -11.15 -14.79
CA PHE A 212 3.69 -11.61 -14.32
C PHE A 212 2.61 -11.54 -15.41
N ALA A 213 1.61 -12.40 -15.29
CA ALA A 213 0.42 -12.38 -16.15
C ALA A 213 -0.85 -12.52 -15.32
N PHE A 214 -1.85 -11.68 -15.59
CA PHE A 214 -3.19 -11.79 -15.02
C PHE A 214 -4.05 -12.76 -15.84
N GLY A 215 -5.13 -13.24 -15.22
CA GLY A 215 -6.09 -14.14 -15.89
C GLY A 215 -6.87 -13.51 -17.05
N ASN A 216 -6.92 -12.17 -17.11
CA ASN A 216 -7.63 -11.40 -18.13
C ASN A 216 -6.78 -11.03 -19.35
N GLY A 217 -5.55 -11.55 -19.45
CA GLY A 217 -4.66 -11.34 -20.60
C GLY A 217 -3.64 -10.22 -20.42
N VAL A 218 -3.85 -9.31 -19.46
CA VAL A 218 -2.86 -8.26 -19.15
C VAL A 218 -1.61 -8.89 -18.54
N ALA A 219 -0.44 -8.52 -19.04
CA ALA A 219 0.84 -8.97 -18.51
C ALA A 219 1.71 -7.78 -18.08
N GLY A 220 2.80 -8.05 -17.38
CA GLY A 220 3.71 -6.99 -17.02
C GLY A 220 5.02 -7.46 -16.44
N THR A 221 5.85 -6.47 -16.17
CA THR A 221 7.16 -6.66 -15.55
C THR A 221 7.42 -5.57 -14.51
N MET A 222 8.10 -5.92 -13.43
CA MET A 222 8.51 -4.99 -12.39
C MET A 222 9.99 -5.16 -12.07
N SER A 223 10.69 -4.06 -11.86
CA SER A 223 12.03 -4.04 -11.27
C SER A 223 12.05 -3.15 -10.04
N ASN A 224 12.75 -3.59 -8.99
CA ASN A 224 12.80 -2.87 -7.71
C ASN A 224 14.19 -3.03 -7.06
N VAL A 225 15.04 -2.02 -7.25
CA VAL A 225 16.46 -2.05 -6.87
C VAL A 225 16.79 -0.94 -5.87
N TRP A 226 17.29 -1.30 -4.69
CA TRP A 226 17.58 -0.36 -3.59
C TRP A 226 19.06 -0.08 -3.40
N THR A 227 19.86 -0.31 -4.43
CA THR A 227 21.32 -0.15 -4.40
C THR A 227 21.76 0.96 -5.36
N SER A 228 20.88 1.91 -5.66
CA SER A 228 21.29 3.11 -6.41
C SER A 228 22.23 3.94 -5.54
N ALA A 229 23.33 4.42 -6.12
CA ALA A 229 24.28 5.25 -5.40
C ALA A 229 23.61 6.55 -4.96
N ASP A 230 23.76 6.89 -3.67
CA ASP A 230 23.12 8.06 -3.05
C ASP A 230 23.53 9.38 -3.76
N GLU A 231 24.75 9.42 -4.33
CA GLU A 231 25.29 10.60 -5.01
C GLU A 231 24.71 10.84 -6.42
N SER A 232 24.14 9.81 -7.05
CA SER A 232 23.72 9.86 -8.46
C SER A 232 22.24 9.55 -8.69
N SER A 233 21.46 9.37 -7.62
CA SER A 233 20.04 9.05 -7.70
C SER A 233 19.24 9.79 -6.62
N PRO A 234 18.01 10.24 -6.91
CA PRO A 234 17.09 10.62 -5.85
C PRO A 234 16.85 9.45 -4.90
N LEU A 235 16.45 9.75 -3.65
CA LEU A 235 16.15 8.75 -2.63
C LEU A 235 15.14 7.69 -3.13
N THR A 236 14.18 8.09 -3.95
CA THR A 236 13.25 7.19 -4.63
C THR A 236 13.02 7.70 -6.06
N ARG A 237 13.19 6.82 -7.04
CA ARG A 237 12.76 7.02 -8.42
C ARG A 237 11.69 5.98 -8.76
N GLY A 238 10.69 6.37 -9.54
CA GLY A 238 9.65 5.46 -9.99
C GLY A 238 9.15 5.85 -11.37
N SER A 239 9.08 4.88 -12.27
CA SER A 239 8.41 5.00 -13.54
C SER A 239 7.41 3.87 -13.77
N LEU A 240 6.38 4.19 -14.53
CA LEU A 240 5.32 3.29 -14.94
C LEU A 240 4.99 3.57 -16.41
N GLU A 241 5.17 2.57 -17.26
CA GLU A 241 4.68 2.57 -18.63
C GLU A 241 3.48 1.62 -18.76
N ILE A 242 2.45 2.10 -19.45
CA ILE A 242 1.18 1.42 -19.67
C ILE A 242 0.96 1.37 -21.17
N ILE A 243 0.86 0.17 -21.72
CA ILE A 243 0.76 -0.06 -23.16
C ILE A 243 -0.61 -0.66 -23.44
N GLY A 244 -1.35 -0.02 -24.34
CA GLY A 244 -2.58 -0.55 -24.91
C GLY A 244 -2.50 -0.64 -26.43
N ASP A 245 -3.51 -1.28 -27.03
CA ASP A 245 -3.55 -1.52 -28.48
C ASP A 245 -3.76 -0.26 -29.35
N LYS A 246 -4.06 0.89 -28.74
CA LYS A 246 -4.25 2.19 -29.43
C LYS A 246 -3.38 3.32 -28.89
N GLY A 247 -2.51 3.06 -27.91
CA GLY A 247 -1.63 4.08 -27.35
C GLY A 247 -0.90 3.65 -26.09
N SER A 248 -0.13 4.57 -25.51
CA SER A 248 0.57 4.35 -24.26
C SER A 248 0.53 5.56 -23.33
N LEU A 249 0.70 5.30 -22.04
CA LEU A 249 0.84 6.30 -21.00
C LEU A 249 2.14 6.03 -20.24
N THR A 250 2.88 7.07 -19.92
CA THR A 250 4.12 6.95 -19.15
C THR A 250 4.11 7.94 -18.00
N ILE A 251 4.55 7.48 -16.84
CA ILE A 251 4.97 8.33 -15.73
C ILE A 251 6.44 8.04 -15.47
N ASP A 252 7.25 9.08 -15.33
CA ASP A 252 8.55 9.03 -14.65
C ASP A 252 8.51 10.13 -13.58
N THR A 253 8.94 9.81 -12.37
CA THR A 253 9.03 10.70 -11.20
C THR A 253 9.23 12.18 -11.61
N GLY A 254 8.12 12.95 -11.62
CA GLY A 254 8.06 14.37 -11.98
C GLY A 254 7.11 14.71 -13.15
N ASP A 255 6.91 13.80 -14.12
CA ASP A 255 6.14 14.08 -15.34
C ASP A 255 5.25 12.91 -15.78
N ILE A 256 4.06 13.23 -16.27
CA ILE A 256 3.16 12.30 -16.98
C ILE A 256 3.22 12.62 -18.47
N SER A 257 3.63 11.66 -19.29
CA SER A 257 3.65 11.79 -20.75
C SER A 257 2.60 10.88 -21.40
N TYR A 258 1.97 11.38 -22.46
CA TYR A 258 0.90 10.72 -23.20
C TYR A 258 1.34 10.51 -24.65
N LEU A 259 1.09 9.33 -25.21
CA LEU A 259 1.25 9.06 -26.64
C LEU A 259 0.02 8.31 -27.15
N VAL A 260 -0.82 8.97 -27.94
CA VAL A 260 -2.09 8.39 -28.43
C VAL A 260 -2.20 8.63 -29.94
N GLY A 261 -2.63 7.61 -30.69
CA GLY A 261 -2.95 7.73 -32.12
C GLY A 261 -2.25 6.70 -33.01
N ASP A 262 -2.59 6.74 -34.29
CA ASP A 262 -1.97 5.93 -35.35
C ASP A 262 -0.47 6.29 -35.50
N PRO A 263 0.42 5.36 -35.90
CA PRO A 263 1.83 5.65 -36.18
C PRO A 263 2.11 6.93 -36.97
N TRP A 264 1.20 7.33 -37.87
CA TRP A 264 1.35 8.47 -38.76
C TRP A 264 0.65 9.76 -38.29
N ALA A 265 -0.12 9.71 -37.19
CA ALA A 265 -0.89 10.85 -36.66
C ALA A 265 -0.89 10.88 -35.12
N ARG A 266 0.29 10.83 -34.50
CA ARG A 266 0.45 10.80 -33.04
C ARG A 266 0.11 12.14 -32.41
N GLN A 267 -0.67 12.10 -31.32
CA GLN A 267 -0.81 13.20 -30.38
C GLN A 267 0.04 12.89 -29.15
N SER A 268 0.88 13.85 -28.76
CA SER A 268 1.66 13.78 -27.53
C SER A 268 1.35 14.96 -26.62
N ALA A 269 1.28 14.70 -25.31
CA ALA A 269 1.19 15.73 -24.29
C ALA A 269 2.10 15.34 -23.12
N THR A 270 2.63 16.32 -22.41
CA THR A 270 3.31 16.11 -21.13
C THR A 270 2.65 17.03 -20.10
N VAL A 271 2.31 16.46 -18.95
CA VAL A 271 1.72 17.18 -17.82
C VAL A 271 2.62 16.94 -16.63
N ALA A 272 3.14 18.02 -16.04
CA ALA A 272 3.94 17.94 -14.82
C ALA A 272 3.14 17.20 -13.73
N ALA A 273 3.71 16.14 -13.18
CA ALA A 273 3.25 15.52 -11.95
C ALA A 273 3.87 16.34 -10.82
N ASN A 274 3.16 17.38 -10.39
CA ASN A 274 3.58 18.39 -9.41
C ASN A 274 4.54 17.82 -8.32
N ASP A 275 5.75 18.40 -8.22
CA ASP A 275 6.97 17.83 -7.59
C ASP A 275 6.96 17.82 -6.05
N GLN A 276 5.79 17.75 -5.41
CA GLN A 276 5.65 17.80 -3.95
C GLN A 276 5.20 16.46 -3.37
N LEU A 277 5.98 15.40 -3.60
CA LEU A 277 5.64 14.02 -3.21
C LEU A 277 5.06 13.90 -1.78
N GLN A 278 5.66 14.58 -0.79
CA GLN A 278 5.17 14.53 0.60
C GLN A 278 3.79 15.17 0.80
N ARG A 279 3.48 16.28 0.11
CA ARG A 279 2.15 16.90 0.18
C ARG A 279 1.10 15.99 -0.47
N HIS A 280 1.44 15.35 -1.58
CA HIS A 280 0.55 14.40 -2.26
C HIS A 280 0.29 13.15 -1.43
N VAL A 281 1.30 12.61 -0.73
CA VAL A 281 1.12 11.47 0.18
C VAL A 281 0.17 11.82 1.33
N SER A 282 0.34 13.01 1.93
CA SER A 282 -0.52 13.46 3.03
C SER A 282 -1.97 13.67 2.57
N ALA A 283 -2.17 14.26 1.39
CA ALA A 283 -3.48 14.42 0.79
C ALA A 283 -4.14 13.08 0.43
N ALA A 284 -3.39 12.17 -0.20
CA ALA A 284 -3.86 10.83 -0.54
C ALA A 284 -4.26 10.02 0.70
N LEU A 285 -3.47 10.10 1.78
CA LEU A 285 -3.81 9.48 3.05
C LEU A 285 -5.09 10.08 3.64
N TYR A 286 -5.20 11.42 3.66
CA TYR A 286 -6.42 12.10 4.09
C TYR A 286 -7.66 11.63 3.32
N GLU A 287 -7.59 11.62 1.99
CA GLU A 287 -8.71 11.20 1.13
C GLU A 287 -9.12 9.75 1.42
N GLN A 288 -8.14 8.84 1.51
CA GLN A 288 -8.41 7.43 1.78
C GLN A 288 -9.02 7.21 3.16
N LEU A 289 -8.44 7.79 4.21
CA LEU A 289 -8.95 7.65 5.58
C LEU A 289 -10.33 8.31 5.74
N SER A 290 -10.57 9.43 5.07
CA SER A 290 -11.87 10.11 5.05
C SER A 290 -12.96 9.23 4.43
N ALA A 291 -12.66 8.57 3.31
CA ALA A 291 -13.55 7.61 2.66
C ALA A 291 -13.83 6.39 3.55
N TYR A 292 -12.83 5.89 4.28
CA TYR A 292 -13.00 4.80 5.24
C TYR A 292 -13.86 5.19 6.43
N CYS A 293 -13.69 6.40 6.98
CA CYS A 293 -14.59 6.91 8.01
C CYS A 293 -16.02 7.05 7.51
N HIS A 294 -16.23 7.45 6.25
CA HIS A 294 -17.56 7.54 5.66
C HIS A 294 -18.23 6.15 5.58
N LEU A 295 -17.53 5.16 5.02
CA LEU A 295 -18.00 3.76 4.96
C LEU A 295 -18.42 3.21 6.34
N ILE A 296 -17.63 3.48 7.38
CA ILE A 296 -17.90 3.03 8.74
C ILE A 296 -19.09 3.78 9.34
N ALA A 297 -19.17 5.10 9.15
CA ALA A 297 -20.27 5.92 9.66
C ALA A 297 -21.63 5.55 9.05
N GLU A 298 -21.63 5.14 7.77
CA GLU A 298 -22.82 4.66 7.06
C GLU A 298 -23.19 3.21 7.40
N GLN A 299 -22.38 2.51 8.21
CA GLN A 299 -22.55 1.10 8.52
C GLN A 299 -22.64 0.23 7.25
N SER A 300 -21.89 0.61 6.22
CA SER A 300 -21.80 -0.14 4.98
C SER A 300 -21.37 -1.58 5.25
N ALA A 301 -21.98 -2.52 4.53
CA ALA A 301 -21.65 -3.93 4.64
C ALA A 301 -20.13 -4.15 4.41
N PRO A 302 -19.51 -5.08 5.16
CA PRO A 302 -18.11 -5.43 4.94
C PRO A 302 -17.80 -5.81 3.48
N ASP A 303 -16.82 -5.12 2.90
CA ASP A 303 -16.25 -5.51 1.60
C ASP A 303 -14.85 -6.09 1.82
N TYR A 304 -14.71 -7.37 1.54
CA TYR A 304 -13.48 -8.12 1.71
C TYR A 304 -12.65 -8.23 0.43
N SER A 305 -13.08 -7.60 -0.67
CA SER A 305 -12.39 -7.67 -1.97
C SER A 305 -10.96 -7.15 -1.88
N SER A 306 -10.78 -6.00 -1.20
CA SER A 306 -9.47 -5.41 -0.95
C SER A 306 -8.60 -6.38 -0.13
N LEU A 307 -9.09 -6.83 1.01
CA LEU A 307 -8.36 -7.74 1.89
C LEU A 307 -7.96 -9.05 1.20
N LYS A 308 -8.88 -9.67 0.44
CA LYS A 308 -8.59 -10.87 -0.36
C LYS A 308 -7.46 -10.62 -1.36
N GLN A 309 -7.48 -9.47 -2.05
CA GLN A 309 -6.40 -9.10 -2.96
C GLN A 309 -5.08 -8.86 -2.22
N SER A 310 -5.11 -8.22 -1.04
CA SER A 310 -3.90 -8.03 -0.23
C SER A 310 -3.31 -9.34 0.27
N SER A 311 -4.13 -10.32 0.67
CA SER A 311 -3.65 -11.66 1.03
C SER A 311 -3.02 -12.36 -0.18
N HIS A 312 -3.65 -12.26 -1.36
CA HIS A 312 -3.08 -12.80 -2.60
C HIS A 312 -1.76 -12.12 -2.98
N ILE A 313 -1.59 -10.82 -2.71
CA ILE A 313 -0.31 -10.12 -2.89
C ILE A 313 0.77 -10.71 -1.97
N ILE A 314 0.44 -11.05 -0.72
CA ILE A 314 1.39 -11.72 0.18
C ILE A 314 1.72 -13.13 -0.32
N ASP A 315 0.75 -13.88 -0.86
CA ASP A 315 1.00 -15.19 -1.49
C ASP A 315 1.96 -15.07 -2.68
N ILE A 316 1.79 -14.03 -3.51
CA ILE A 316 2.68 -13.75 -4.65
C ILE A 316 4.08 -13.46 -4.15
N VAL A 317 4.21 -12.56 -3.18
CA VAL A 317 5.51 -12.14 -2.63
C VAL A 317 6.24 -13.31 -1.98
N ASP A 318 5.55 -14.15 -1.21
CA ASP A 318 6.11 -15.39 -0.66
C ASP A 318 6.61 -16.32 -1.77
N ALA A 319 5.79 -16.51 -2.82
CA ALA A 319 6.14 -17.32 -3.96
C ALA A 319 7.34 -16.77 -4.76
N MET A 320 7.56 -15.44 -4.78
CA MET A 320 8.73 -14.85 -5.45
C MET A 320 10.02 -15.39 -4.85
N THR A 321 10.09 -15.53 -3.53
CA THR A 321 11.25 -16.10 -2.83
C THR A 321 11.59 -17.47 -3.39
N ARG A 322 10.58 -18.34 -3.52
CA ARG A 322 10.75 -19.68 -4.11
C ARG A 322 11.14 -19.62 -5.59
N SER A 323 10.51 -18.73 -6.37
CA SER A 323 10.82 -18.56 -7.79
C SER A 323 12.27 -18.13 -8.01
N ILE A 324 12.80 -17.25 -7.15
CA ILE A 324 14.19 -16.77 -7.20
C ILE A 324 15.16 -17.89 -6.84
N ASP A 325 14.89 -18.63 -5.76
CA ASP A 325 15.83 -19.63 -5.24
C ASP A 325 15.93 -20.87 -6.14
N PHE A 326 14.86 -21.21 -6.87
CA PHE A 326 14.77 -22.42 -7.68
C PHE A 326 14.57 -22.16 -9.19
N HIS A 327 14.55 -20.89 -9.60
CA HIS A 327 14.48 -20.45 -11.01
C HIS A 327 13.30 -21.00 -11.83
N TYR A 328 12.10 -21.10 -11.24
CA TYR A 328 10.91 -21.60 -11.93
C TYR A 328 9.74 -20.60 -11.90
N ALA A 329 8.81 -20.76 -12.86
CA ALA A 329 7.59 -19.98 -12.92
C ALA A 329 6.50 -20.55 -11.99
N VAL A 330 5.82 -19.69 -11.24
CA VAL A 330 4.73 -20.06 -10.32
C VAL A 330 3.39 -19.79 -10.99
N SER A 331 2.42 -20.71 -10.84
CA SER A 331 1.01 -20.52 -11.25
C SER A 331 0.11 -20.45 -10.02
N PHE A 332 -0.98 -19.66 -10.10
CA PHE A 332 -1.90 -19.44 -8.98
C PHE A 332 -3.31 -19.93 -9.26
#